data_AF-A0A1G2SEM0-F1
#
_entry.id   AF-A0A1G2SEM0-F1
#
_cell.length_a   1.000
_cell.length_b   1.000
_cell.length_c   1.000
_cell.angle_alpha   90.00
_cell.angle_beta   90.00
_cell.angle_gamma   90.00
#
_symmetry.space_group_name_H-M   'P 1'
#
loop_
_entity.id
_entity.type
_entity.pdbx_description
1 polymer ?
#
loop_
_entity_poly.entity_id
_entity_poly.type
_entity_poly.pdbx_seq_one_letter_code
_entity_poly.pdbx_strand_id
1 'polypeptide(L)' 'MQRTVLIPEKGGNGSAVARENIEEVKEVTSEHECNERLMNGWGLLGIVPKEYWDNDRGIIVRGIVYVMYHTVM' A
#
# COMPACT_ATOMS: atom_id res chain seq x y z
N MET A 1 -1.59 -16.08 -16.21
CA MET A 1 -2.55 -15.90 -15.09
C MET A 1 -2.40 -14.49 -14.54
N GLN A 2 -3.35 -13.60 -14.83
CA GLN A 2 -3.35 -12.23 -14.30
C GLN A 2 -3.79 -12.25 -12.84
N ARG A 3 -3.02 -11.64 -11.94
CA ARG A 3 -3.38 -11.47 -10.52
C ARG A 3 -4.26 -10.23 -10.41
N THR A 4 -5.57 -10.42 -10.32
CA THR A 4 -6.53 -9.34 -10.04
C THR A 4 -6.30 -8.86 -8.60
N VAL A 5 -5.86 -7.60 -8.44
CA VAL A 5 -5.83 -6.96 -7.12
C VAL A 5 -7.22 -6.38 -6.88
N LEU A 6 -7.93 -6.92 -5.90
CA LEU A 6 -9.23 -6.43 -5.44
C LEU A 6 -9.01 -5.12 -4.67
N ILE A 7 -9.39 -3.99 -5.26
CA ILE A 7 -9.50 -2.72 -4.55
C ILE A 7 -10.85 -2.77 -3.83
N PRO A 8 -10.91 -2.74 -2.49
CA PRO A 8 -12.18 -2.82 -1.78
C PRO A 8 -13.04 -1.61 -2.11
N GLU A 9 -14.18 -1.85 -2.76
CA GLU A 9 -15.27 -0.88 -2.84
C GLU A 9 -15.95 -0.82 -1.47
N LYS A 10 -15.96 0.37 -0.87
CA LYS A 10 -16.65 0.83 0.36
C LYS A 10 -15.83 0.81 1.65
N GLY A 11 -15.50 2.02 2.10
CA GLY A 11 -15.04 2.25 3.49
C GLY A 11 -14.47 3.62 3.84
N GLY A 12 -14.31 4.54 2.89
CA GLY A 12 -13.86 5.91 3.19
C GLY A 12 -14.07 6.83 2.00
N ASN A 13 -14.08 8.14 2.22
CA ASN A 13 -14.02 9.17 1.18
C ASN A 13 -12.66 9.13 0.42
N GLY A 14 -12.22 7.97 -0.05
CA GLY A 14 -11.07 7.80 -0.92
C GLY A 14 -11.55 7.90 -2.36
N SER A 15 -11.17 8.96 -3.07
CA SER A 15 -11.38 9.08 -4.51
C SER A 15 -11.06 7.76 -5.21
N ALA A 16 -12.03 7.22 -5.94
CA ALA A 16 -11.83 6.04 -6.76
C ALA A 16 -10.85 6.39 -7.89
N VAL A 17 -9.59 5.97 -7.76
CA VAL A 17 -8.61 6.10 -8.84
C VAL A 17 -8.78 4.91 -9.78
N ALA A 18 -9.04 5.21 -11.05
CA ALA A 18 -9.10 4.20 -12.10
C ALA A 18 -7.72 3.52 -12.24
N ARG A 19 -7.71 2.18 -12.28
CA ARG A 19 -6.48 1.37 -12.33
C ARG A 19 -5.57 1.72 -13.51
N GLU A 20 -6.14 2.21 -14.61
CA GLU A 20 -5.42 2.64 -15.81
C GLU A 20 -4.52 3.88 -15.59
N ASN A 21 -4.75 4.62 -14.51
CA ASN A 21 -3.99 5.84 -14.18
C ASN A 21 -2.89 5.60 -13.14
N ILE A 22 -2.71 4.36 -12.66
CA ILE A 22 -1.69 4.03 -11.65
C ILE A 22 -0.40 3.60 -12.35
N GLU A 23 0.65 4.40 -12.21
CA GLU A 23 1.99 4.12 -12.76
C GLU A 23 2.77 3.14 -11.87
N GLU A 24 2.75 3.40 -10.57
CA GLU A 24 3.55 2.64 -9.59
C GLU A 24 2.72 2.31 -8.35
N VAL A 25 2.96 1.11 -7.81
CA VAL A 25 2.46 0.70 -6.49
C VAL A 25 3.65 0.30 -5.64
N LYS A 26 3.71 0.82 -4.41
CA LYS A 26 4.78 0.53 -3.46
C LYS A 26 4.22 0.24 -2.07
N GLU A 27 4.76 -0.80 -1.44
CA GLU A 27 4.53 -1.14 -0.05
C GLU A 27 5.55 -0.42 0.84
N VAL A 28 5.09 0.21 1.92
CA VAL A 28 5.95 0.79 2.96
C VAL A 28 5.55 0.28 4.34
N THR A 29 6.54 0.02 5.20
CA THR A 29 6.35 -0.59 6.54
C THR A 29 6.50 0.40 7.69
N SER A 30 6.73 1.68 7.38
CA SER A 30 6.91 2.76 8.35
C SER A 30 5.90 3.87 8.11
N GLU A 31 5.28 4.36 9.19
CA GLU A 31 4.38 5.52 9.14
C GLU A 31 5.12 6.79 8.65
N HIS A 32 6.40 6.93 9.01
CA HIS A 32 7.22 8.07 8.56
C HIS A 32 7.38 8.08 7.03
N GLU A 33 7.76 6.95 6.43
CA GLU A 33 7.92 6.84 4.96
C GLU A 33 6.56 7.02 4.25
N CYS A 34 5.48 6.51 4.84
CA CYS A 34 4.13 6.73 4.32
C CYS A 34 3.80 8.23 4.26
N ASN A 35 4.05 8.97 5.34
CA ASN A 35 3.80 10.41 5.38
C ASN A 35 4.69 11.18 4.40
N GLU A 36 5.98 10.84 4.29
CA GLU A 36 6.87 11.44 3.30
C GLU A 36 6.37 11.23 1.87
N ARG A 37 5.89 10.03 1.53
CA ARG A 37 5.34 9.75 0.20
C ARG A 37 4.04 10.50 -0.08
N LEU A 38 3.15 10.59 0.92
CA LEU A 38 1.91 11.38 0.79
C LEU A 38 2.21 12.85 0.50
N MET A 39 3.23 13.43 1.15
CA MET A 39 3.68 14.80 0.86
C MET A 39 4.32 14.94 -0.53
N ASN A 40 4.84 13.85 -1.10
CA ASN A 40 5.40 13.78 -2.44
C ASN A 40 4.37 13.41 -3.52
N GLY A 41 3.06 13.56 -3.26
CA GLY A 41 2.01 13.39 -4.26
C GLY A 41 1.56 11.94 -4.48
N TRP A 42 1.98 10.99 -3.65
CA TRP A 42 1.45 9.63 -3.69
C TRP A 42 0.06 9.54 -3.04
N GLY A 43 -0.74 8.58 -3.49
CA GLY A 43 -2.00 8.20 -2.83
C GLY A 43 -1.84 6.97 -1.94
N LEU A 44 -2.68 6.87 -0.91
CA LEU A 44 -2.80 5.67 -0.07
C LEU A 44 -3.92 4.78 -0.60
N LEU A 45 -3.57 3.57 -1.05
CA LEU A 45 -4.55 2.57 -1.51
C LEU A 45 -5.19 1.84 -0.33
N GLY A 46 -4.42 1.58 0.72
CA GLY A 46 -4.91 0.89 1.90
C GLY A 46 -3.83 0.51 2.89
N ILE A 47 -4.27 -0.04 4.01
CA ILE A 47 -3.43 -0.48 5.12
C ILE A 47 -3.70 -1.96 5.35
N VAL A 48 -2.66 -2.79 5.22
CA VAL A 48 -2.77 -4.25 5.28
C VAL A 48 -1.92 -4.77 6.44
N PRO A 49 -2.49 -5.55 7.38
CA PRO A 49 -1.68 -6.27 8.35
C PRO A 49 -0.89 -7.34 7.62
N LYS A 50 0.44 -7.33 7.77
CA LYS A 50 1.34 -8.32 7.16
C LYS A 50 2.04 -9.10 8.25
N GLU A 51 2.04 -10.41 8.06
CA GLU A 51 2.75 -11.34 8.91
C GLU A 51 3.84 -11.97 8.06
N TYR A 52 5.10 -11.84 8.47
CA TYR A 52 6.22 -12.47 7.78
C TYR A 52 7.16 -13.16 8.77
N TRP A 53 7.80 -14.22 8.29
CA TRP A 53 8.79 -14.96 9.05
C TRP A 53 10.14 -14.24 8.96
N ASP A 54 10.65 -13.78 10.09
CA ASP A 54 12.00 -13.22 10.19
C ASP A 54 12.97 -14.39 10.37
N ASN A 55 13.70 -14.74 9.30
CA ASN A 55 14.63 -15.86 9.29
C ASN A 55 15.82 -15.65 10.23
N ASP A 56 16.25 -14.40 10.43
CA ASP A 56 17.39 -14.07 11.28
C ASP A 56 17.06 -14.21 12.77
N ARG A 57 15.82 -13.87 13.13
CA ARG A 57 15.33 -13.93 14.52
C ARG A 57 14.54 -15.20 14.85
N GLY A 58 14.16 -15.99 13.83
CA GLY A 58 13.36 -17.21 14.00
C GLY A 58 11.98 -16.97 14.61
N ILE A 59 11.41 -15.78 14.40
CA ILE A 59 10.10 -15.39 14.94
C ILE A 59 9.17 -14.93 13.83
N ILE A 60 7.87 -15.04 14.10
CA ILE A 60 6.84 -14.39 13.30
C ILE A 60 6.79 -12.91 13.67
N VAL A 61 7.04 -12.04 12.70
CA VAL A 61 6.90 -10.59 12.85
C VAL A 61 5.55 -10.17 12.28
N ARG A 62 4.76 -9.50 13.13
CA ARG A 62 3.48 -8.91 12.77
C ARG A 62 3.67 -7.40 12.63
N GLY A 63 3.28 -6.86 11.48
CA GLY A 63 3.41 -5.44 11.19
C GLY A 63 2.26 -4.92 10.35
N ILE A 64 2.24 -3.61 10.15
CA ILE A 64 1.32 -2.93 9.26
C ILE A 64 2.09 -2.49 8.01
N VAL A 65 1.51 -2.71 6.84
CA VAL A 65 2.04 -2.25 5.56
C VAL A 65 1.06 -1.27 4.95
N TYR A 66 1.55 -0.10 4.58
CA TYR A 66 0.81 0.89 3.81
C TYR A 66 1.05 0.61 2.32
N VAL A 67 -0.02 0.34 1.58
CA VAL A 67 0.03 0.14 0.14
C VAL A 67 -0.23 1.49 -0.50
N MET A 68 0.79 2.04 -1.14
CA MET A 68 0.76 3.36 -1.74
C MET A 68 0.83 3.26 -3.26
N TYR A 69 0.26 4.25 -3.95
CA TYR A 69 0.28 4.32 -5.42
C TYR A 69 0.68 5.72 -5.92
N HIS A 70 1.28 5.78 -7.10
CA HIS A 70 1.60 7.02 -7.81
C HIS A 70 0.87 7.01 -9.16
N THR A 71 0.24 8.13 -9.52
CA THR A 71 -0.52 8.25 -10.78
C THR A 71 0.24 9.07 -11.81
N VAL A 72 0.05 8.74 -13.08
CA VAL A 72 0.43 9.63 -14.19
C VAL A 72 -0.53 10.83 -14.17
N MET A 73 0.00 12.05 -14.19
CA MET A 73 -0.80 13.28 -14.38
C MET A 73 -1.14 13.48 -15.85
#